data_AF-A0A956EYC1-F1
#
_entry.id   AF-A0A956EYC1-F1
#
_cell.length_a   1.000
_cell.length_b   1.000
_cell.length_c   1.000
_cell.angle_alpha   90.00
_cell.angle_beta   90.00
_cell.angle_gamma   90.00
#
_symmetry.space_group_name_H-M   'P 1'
#
loop_
_entity.id
_entity.type
_entity.pdbx_description
1 polymer ?
#
loop_
_entity_poly.entity_id
_entity_poly.type
_entity_poly.pdbx_seq_one_letter_code
_entity_poly.pdbx_strand_id
1 'polypeptide(L)'
;MKTRLRGLSLGFGVLCSVVAVTGCGSDDSGGGGATGGTGGSAASGGSGGSAASGGSASGGSGASGGSAAGGSGASGGSGANGGSAGQGGSSGSGGAGGNAGSSGSGGSGGASPPDPTCDEPRPTDTANANRVVGTGTPASCTEAALRTEIAAGGIIEFDCGSAPHTITLTQTLQVTSNVVLNGGNTITLSGGGNVRIMSLDTGNFEATSPTLEVQNLTFRDGRSSGTAIPLGTDTDGGGGAIYHLGGNVHVFNCQFYDNQCPVDGPDVAGGAIYGIGAGETLVVGSVFQGNRCSNGGAIGCLGTSIEVLNSRIQDNVATGQGANSVENGQQVGRGGNGGGICMDGRGRTLHVCGTVIKGNEGGAFGGAVFRTSYQSERSDFEFVTVDGNSIRDIPNEPNGAGGLYLQGTFVTIDSSTISRNVANYAVGVWVNEHGAQAPGRLTMTNSTVFGNRVYERSDFTMMGLAAGINIGSGADGTLTNCTIVGNIAQFASGIGRASPLTILNTVIHNEARNQYTPLNCTGSSYASPPGSGSHNIQWPNGPKDDMDCVSGITRADPMIGMLGDNGGPTETALPQAGSPLLTKSGTGCPTVDQRGEPRSEPCTLGAVEMP
;
A
#
# COMPACT_ATOMS: atom_id res chain seq x y z
N MET A 1 16.97 21.03 22.42
CA MET A 1 16.09 20.13 21.63
C MET A 1 15.34 20.80 20.46
N LYS A 2 15.47 22.12 20.19
CA LYS A 2 14.62 22.87 19.24
C LYS A 2 15.27 23.34 17.93
N THR A 3 16.39 22.77 17.48
CA THR A 3 17.12 23.33 16.31
C THR A 3 17.69 22.30 15.32
N ARG A 4 17.38 21.01 15.45
CA ARG A 4 17.98 19.95 14.59
C ARG A 4 17.01 19.06 13.80
N LEU A 5 15.70 19.36 13.78
CA LEU A 5 14.80 18.85 12.72
C LEU A 5 14.88 19.65 11.42
N ARG A 6 15.64 20.76 11.36
CA ARG A 6 15.82 21.59 10.16
C ARG A 6 16.66 20.94 9.04
N GLY A 7 17.06 19.67 9.18
CA GLY A 7 17.87 18.94 8.21
C GLY A 7 17.12 17.86 7.42
N LEU A 8 15.92 17.45 7.85
CA LEU A 8 15.09 16.47 7.14
C LEU A 8 13.84 17.08 6.47
N SER A 9 13.64 18.40 6.58
CA SER A 9 12.62 19.12 5.79
C SER A 9 13.18 19.53 4.43
N LEU A 10 13.42 18.57 3.54
CA LEU A 10 13.41 18.87 2.11
C LEU A 10 11.95 18.82 1.67
N GLY A 11 11.31 19.99 1.75
CA GLY A 11 9.92 20.16 1.37
C GLY A 11 9.71 19.81 -0.09
N PHE A 12 8.69 19.00 -0.36
CA PHE A 12 8.14 18.83 -1.70
C PHE A 12 6.63 18.71 -1.61
N GLY A 13 5.95 19.61 -2.31
CA GLY A 13 4.53 19.47 -2.58
C GLY A 13 4.32 18.26 -3.49
N VAL A 14 3.37 17.41 -3.12
CA VAL A 14 2.76 16.47 -4.05
C VAL A 14 2.14 17.31 -5.16
N LEU A 15 2.86 17.48 -6.28
CA LEU A 15 2.27 18.03 -7.49
C LEU A 15 1.42 16.91 -8.10
N CYS A 16 0.25 16.67 -7.50
CA CYS A 16 -0.78 15.84 -8.09
C CYS A 16 -1.31 16.63 -9.29
N SER A 17 -0.68 16.47 -10.44
CA SER A 17 -1.26 16.90 -11.71
C SER A 17 -2.44 15.97 -11.99
N VAL A 18 -3.59 16.27 -11.39
CA VAL A 18 -4.87 15.75 -11.85
C VAL A 18 -5.07 16.35 -13.23
N VAL A 19 -4.65 15.63 -14.26
CA VAL A 19 -5.04 15.96 -15.63
C VAL A 19 -6.52 15.61 -15.74
N ALA A 20 -7.37 16.59 -15.47
CA ALA A 20 -8.74 16.56 -15.90
C ALA A 20 -8.74 16.62 -17.43
N VAL A 21 -8.89 15.47 -18.09
CA VAL A 21 -9.19 15.43 -19.52
C VAL A 21 -10.66 15.78 -19.67
N THR A 22 -10.97 17.08 -19.79
CA THR A 22 -12.27 17.53 -20.29
C THR A 22 -12.37 17.18 -21.77
N GLY A 23 -13.28 16.27 -22.11
CA GLY A 23 -13.71 15.97 -23.48
C GLY A 23 -14.97 16.74 -23.86
N CYS A 24 -14.95 17.35 -25.05
CA CYS A 24 -16.03 17.68 -26.01
C CYS A 24 -15.33 18.51 -27.11
N GLY A 25 -15.54 18.38 -28.42
CA GLY A 25 -16.54 17.72 -29.25
C GLY A 25 -16.69 18.57 -30.53
N SER A 26 -16.70 17.90 -31.69
CA SER A 26 -17.26 18.33 -32.99
C SER A 26 -16.46 19.27 -33.92
N ASP A 27 -16.05 18.67 -35.04
CA ASP A 27 -16.09 19.12 -36.45
C ASP A 27 -16.07 20.62 -36.78
N ASP A 28 -15.08 21.04 -37.58
CA ASP A 28 -15.38 21.73 -38.84
C ASP A 28 -14.22 21.66 -39.85
N SER A 29 -14.61 21.36 -41.09
CA SER A 29 -13.79 21.29 -42.30
C SER A 29 -13.36 22.66 -42.82
N GLY A 30 -12.13 22.78 -43.33
CA GLY A 30 -11.72 23.93 -44.16
C GLY A 30 -10.24 23.91 -44.54
N GLY A 31 -9.94 23.70 -45.82
CA GLY A 31 -8.58 23.53 -46.34
C GLY A 31 -7.81 24.81 -46.70
N GLY A 32 -6.55 24.60 -47.12
CA GLY A 32 -5.83 25.48 -48.05
C GLY A 32 -4.46 25.99 -47.59
N GLY A 33 -3.40 25.57 -48.31
CA GLY A 33 -2.42 26.53 -48.85
C GLY A 33 -1.05 26.71 -48.17
N ALA A 34 -0.10 25.84 -48.52
CA ALA A 34 1.21 26.13 -49.14
C ALA A 34 2.33 27.00 -48.48
N THR A 35 3.57 26.50 -48.69
CA THR A 35 4.90 27.15 -48.67
C THR A 35 5.47 27.51 -47.29
N GLY A 36 6.74 27.34 -46.94
CA GLY A 36 7.98 26.91 -47.59
C GLY A 36 9.15 27.41 -46.72
N GLY A 37 10.33 26.76 -46.77
CA GLY A 37 11.60 27.40 -46.35
C GLY A 37 12.34 26.84 -45.13
N THR A 38 13.20 25.87 -45.41
CA THR A 38 14.64 25.73 -45.04
C THR A 38 15.30 26.56 -43.92
N GLY A 39 16.18 25.87 -43.17
CA GLY A 39 17.40 26.39 -42.52
C GLY A 39 17.21 26.62 -41.01
N GLY A 40 17.91 25.97 -40.08
CA GLY A 40 19.31 25.54 -40.06
C GLY A 40 20.05 26.39 -39.03
N SER A 41 20.53 25.80 -37.92
CA SER A 41 21.66 26.21 -37.05
C SER A 41 21.55 25.48 -35.69
N ALA A 42 22.50 24.60 -35.36
CA ALA A 42 23.71 24.91 -34.56
C ALA A 42 23.37 25.24 -33.09
N ALA A 43 23.56 24.31 -32.16
CA ALA A 43 24.83 23.95 -31.51
C ALA A 43 25.21 24.89 -30.35
N SER A 44 25.11 24.29 -29.15
CA SER A 44 26.08 24.28 -28.04
C SER A 44 26.55 25.57 -27.36
N GLY A 45 26.55 25.50 -26.03
CA GLY A 45 27.33 26.32 -25.10
C GLY A 45 26.50 27.44 -24.48
N GLY A 46 26.45 27.66 -23.18
CA GLY A 46 27.17 27.10 -22.05
C GLY A 46 26.80 27.93 -20.82
N SER A 47 26.77 27.27 -19.67
CA SER A 47 27.03 27.78 -18.31
C SER A 47 26.84 29.27 -17.98
N GLY A 48 26.07 29.51 -16.92
CA GLY A 48 26.57 30.31 -15.80
C GLY A 48 25.66 31.44 -15.33
N GLY A 49 25.50 31.52 -14.01
CA GLY A 49 25.41 32.80 -13.31
C GLY A 49 24.05 33.14 -12.72
N SER A 50 23.87 32.75 -11.46
CA SER A 50 22.94 33.37 -10.53
C SER A 50 23.23 34.88 -10.39
N ALA A 51 22.19 35.71 -10.43
CA ALA A 51 22.19 36.98 -9.70
C ALA A 51 20.75 37.41 -9.42
N ALA A 52 20.49 37.61 -8.13
CA ALA A 52 19.29 38.18 -7.58
C ALA A 52 19.11 39.65 -7.99
N SER A 53 17.86 40.09 -7.97
CA SER A 53 17.35 41.25 -7.22
C SER A 53 16.50 42.20 -8.07
N GLY A 54 15.39 42.60 -7.44
CA GLY A 54 14.89 43.96 -7.57
C GLY A 54 13.55 44.10 -8.28
N GLY A 55 12.56 44.58 -7.52
CA GLY A 55 11.70 45.63 -8.07
C GLY A 55 10.20 45.35 -8.05
N SER A 56 9.60 45.56 -6.88
CA SER A 56 8.17 45.81 -6.70
C SER A 56 7.68 47.01 -7.53
N ALA A 57 6.45 46.93 -8.06
CA ALA A 57 5.46 48.01 -8.18
C ALA A 57 4.16 47.37 -8.73
N SER A 58 3.13 47.12 -7.91
CA SER A 58 2.06 48.05 -7.52
C SER A 58 1.22 48.62 -8.68
N GLY A 59 -0.04 48.22 -8.72
CA GLY A 59 -1.14 48.76 -9.53
C GLY A 59 -2.13 47.62 -9.76
N GLY A 60 -3.35 47.58 -9.22
CA GLY A 60 -4.25 48.65 -8.86
C GLY A 60 -5.57 48.37 -9.56
N SER A 61 -6.53 47.81 -8.81
CA SER A 61 -7.99 47.92 -8.97
C SER A 61 -8.65 47.68 -10.33
N GLY A 62 -9.58 46.72 -10.35
CA GLY A 62 -10.66 46.62 -11.33
C GLY A 62 -11.76 45.69 -10.86
N ALA A 63 -12.73 46.23 -10.12
CA ALA A 63 -13.97 45.56 -9.74
C ALA A 63 -15.07 45.77 -10.80
N SER A 64 -16.04 44.84 -10.80
CA SER A 64 -17.40 44.83 -11.41
C SER A 64 -17.58 43.62 -12.34
N GLY A 65 -18.68 42.86 -12.38
CA GLY A 65 -19.95 42.76 -11.65
C GLY A 65 -20.45 41.31 -11.84
N GLY A 66 -21.32 40.69 -11.05
CA GLY A 66 -22.59 41.18 -10.54
C GLY A 66 -23.74 40.70 -11.44
N SER A 67 -24.65 39.87 -10.87
CA SER A 67 -26.01 39.47 -11.34
C SER A 67 -26.11 38.05 -11.91
N ALA A 68 -27.15 37.24 -11.65
CA ALA A 68 -28.29 37.34 -10.74
C ALA A 68 -29.00 35.97 -10.66
N ALA A 69 -29.77 35.79 -9.59
CA ALA A 69 -30.67 34.69 -9.32
C ALA A 69 -32.05 34.84 -9.99
N GLY A 70 -32.79 33.73 -10.04
CA GLY A 70 -34.24 33.61 -10.26
C GLY A 70 -34.55 32.31 -11.01
N GLY A 71 -35.50 31.43 -10.66
CA GLY A 71 -36.53 31.41 -9.62
C GLY A 71 -37.58 30.35 -9.99
N SER A 72 -37.96 29.52 -9.01
CA SER A 72 -39.24 28.80 -8.78
C SER A 72 -39.90 27.89 -9.84
N GLY A 73 -40.25 26.67 -9.39
CA GLY A 73 -41.35 25.86 -9.91
C GLY A 73 -41.59 24.60 -9.07
N ALA A 74 -42.73 24.54 -8.37
CA ALA A 74 -43.12 23.46 -7.45
C ALA A 74 -44.08 22.44 -8.10
N SER A 75 -43.95 21.16 -7.69
CA SER A 75 -45.00 20.12 -7.51
C SER A 75 -44.25 18.84 -7.07
N GLY A 76 -44.64 18.04 -6.08
CA GLY A 76 -45.94 17.70 -5.54
C GLY A 76 -46.29 16.28 -6.00
N GLY A 77 -45.90 15.24 -5.26
CA GLY A 77 -46.21 13.84 -5.61
C GLY A 77 -45.65 12.80 -4.63
N SER A 78 -46.49 12.39 -3.69
CA SER A 78 -46.35 11.25 -2.77
C SER A 78 -46.44 9.89 -3.48
N GLY A 79 -45.71 8.88 -2.99
CA GLY A 79 -45.93 7.48 -3.39
C GLY A 79 -45.03 6.51 -2.63
N ALA A 80 -45.63 5.60 -1.87
CA ALA A 80 -44.99 4.64 -0.97
C ALA A 80 -44.67 3.29 -1.63
N ASN A 81 -43.89 2.49 -0.89
CA ASN A 81 -43.82 1.02 -0.82
C ASN A 81 -42.97 0.19 -1.81
N GLY A 82 -42.26 -0.77 -1.19
CA GLY A 82 -41.71 -2.01 -1.75
C GLY A 82 -40.18 -2.01 -1.78
N GLY A 83 -39.42 -2.62 -0.86
CA GLY A 83 -39.71 -3.79 -0.03
C GLY A 83 -39.50 -5.07 -0.83
N SER A 84 -38.26 -5.55 -0.93
CA SER A 84 -37.94 -6.96 -1.18
C SER A 84 -36.63 -7.34 -0.51
N ALA A 85 -36.79 -8.02 0.62
CA ALA A 85 -35.77 -8.79 1.29
C ALA A 85 -35.73 -10.21 0.72
N GLY A 86 -34.52 -10.80 0.71
CA GLY A 86 -34.28 -12.16 1.18
C GLY A 86 -34.60 -13.32 0.23
N GLN A 87 -33.58 -14.16 0.00
CA GLN A 87 -33.50 -15.59 0.32
C GLN A 87 -32.18 -16.11 -0.29
N GLY A 88 -31.25 -16.64 0.51
CA GLY A 88 -31.28 -18.01 1.05
C GLY A 88 -30.34 -18.85 0.17
N GLY A 89 -29.15 -19.25 0.61
CA GLY A 89 -28.94 -20.18 1.70
C GLY A 89 -29.07 -21.62 1.16
N SER A 90 -27.95 -22.27 0.83
CA SER A 90 -27.90 -23.72 0.75
C SER A 90 -26.59 -24.25 1.30
N SER A 91 -26.71 -24.77 2.50
CA SER A 91 -25.82 -25.70 3.20
C SER A 91 -25.56 -26.98 2.40
N GLY A 92 -24.29 -27.38 2.30
CA GLY A 92 -23.86 -28.73 1.95
C GLY A 92 -22.97 -29.27 3.06
N SER A 93 -23.52 -30.16 3.88
CA SER A 93 -22.85 -30.88 4.96
C SER A 93 -22.38 -32.26 4.50
N GLY A 94 -21.19 -32.69 4.94
CA GLY A 94 -20.90 -34.11 5.20
C GLY A 94 -19.52 -34.61 4.74
N GLY A 95 -18.63 -34.90 5.70
CA GLY A 95 -17.43 -35.71 5.49
C GLY A 95 -16.36 -35.50 6.56
N ALA A 96 -16.49 -36.19 7.69
CA ALA A 96 -15.62 -36.09 8.87
C ALA A 96 -14.54 -37.18 8.95
N GLY A 97 -13.41 -36.87 9.60
CA GLY A 97 -12.45 -37.79 10.24
C GLY A 97 -10.98 -37.44 9.96
N GLY A 98 -10.11 -37.06 10.91
CA GLY A 98 -10.21 -37.06 12.37
C GLY A 98 -9.09 -36.26 13.09
N ASN A 99 -9.39 -35.97 14.36
CA ASN A 99 -8.66 -35.44 15.54
C ASN A 99 -7.15 -35.72 15.66
N ALA A 100 -6.32 -35.01 16.45
CA ALA A 100 -6.45 -34.00 17.54
C ALA A 100 -5.07 -33.33 17.76
N GLY A 101 -4.91 -32.17 18.40
CA GLY A 101 -5.87 -31.32 19.10
C GLY A 101 -5.23 -30.01 19.59
N SER A 102 -6.08 -29.01 19.80
CA SER A 102 -5.80 -27.84 20.64
C SER A 102 -7.10 -27.49 21.35
N SER A 103 -7.07 -27.49 22.68
CA SER A 103 -8.20 -27.16 23.53
C SER A 103 -7.94 -25.82 24.21
N GLY A 104 -8.75 -24.81 23.82
CA GLY A 104 -9.25 -23.58 24.49
C GLY A 104 -8.44 -22.87 25.58
N SER A 105 -8.58 -21.57 25.84
CA SER A 105 -9.67 -20.62 25.54
C SER A 105 -9.25 -19.23 26.04
N GLY A 106 -9.69 -18.15 25.37
CA GLY A 106 -9.81 -16.82 25.96
C GLY A 106 -9.09 -15.68 25.24
N GLY A 107 -9.50 -15.33 24.03
CA GLY A 107 -9.04 -14.13 23.33
C GLY A 107 -9.77 -13.99 22.00
N SER A 108 -10.23 -12.79 21.67
CA SER A 108 -10.83 -12.42 20.38
C SER A 108 -10.14 -13.14 19.21
N GLY A 109 -10.93 -13.78 18.34
CA GLY A 109 -10.46 -14.64 17.24
C GLY A 109 -9.63 -13.91 16.18
N GLY A 110 -8.40 -13.56 16.53
CA GLY A 110 -7.42 -12.95 15.64
C GLY A 110 -6.98 -13.93 14.57
N ALA A 111 -6.74 -13.43 13.36
CA ALA A 111 -6.22 -14.26 12.29
C ALA A 111 -4.76 -14.67 12.59
N SER A 112 -4.38 -15.87 12.16
CA SER A 112 -2.99 -16.33 12.24
C SER A 112 -2.14 -15.71 11.12
N PRO A 113 -0.81 -15.62 11.32
CA PRO A 113 0.13 -15.39 10.22
C PRO A 113 -0.04 -16.47 9.12
N PRO A 114 0.30 -16.16 7.87
CA PRO A 114 0.41 -17.17 6.81
C PRO A 114 1.56 -18.15 7.12
N ASP A 115 1.53 -19.31 6.46
CA ASP A 115 2.64 -20.26 6.53
C ASP A 115 3.93 -19.62 5.97
N PRO A 116 5.10 -19.88 6.59
CA PRO A 116 6.36 -19.30 6.12
C PRO A 116 6.67 -19.70 4.68
N THR A 117 6.77 -18.69 3.81
CA THR A 117 7.11 -18.85 2.39
C THR A 117 8.53 -18.34 2.10
N CYS A 118 8.94 -17.31 2.82
CA CYS A 118 10.23 -16.65 2.64
C CYS A 118 11.22 -17.03 3.74
N ASP A 119 12.51 -16.95 3.43
CA ASP A 119 13.58 -17.15 4.41
C ASP A 119 13.47 -16.13 5.54
N GLU A 120 13.41 -16.62 6.78
CA GLU A 120 13.26 -15.79 7.97
C GLU A 120 14.57 -15.69 8.75
N PRO A 121 14.95 -14.48 9.23
CA PRO A 121 15.96 -14.38 10.27
C PRO A 121 15.46 -15.07 11.53
N ARG A 122 16.37 -15.72 12.26
CA ARG A 122 16.02 -16.38 13.53
C ARG A 122 15.94 -15.37 14.67
N PRO A 123 14.94 -15.45 15.56
CA PRO A 123 14.93 -14.68 16.78
C PRO A 123 16.12 -15.06 17.67
N THR A 124 16.49 -14.17 18.59
CA THR A 124 17.49 -14.42 19.62
C THR A 124 17.05 -15.60 20.51
N ASP A 125 17.96 -16.55 20.74
CA ASP A 125 17.73 -17.66 21.68
C ASP A 125 17.61 -17.14 23.12
N THR A 126 16.47 -17.42 23.77
CA THR A 126 16.19 -16.96 25.14
C THR A 126 16.48 -18.01 26.21
N ALA A 127 17.02 -19.18 25.87
CA ALA A 127 17.32 -20.24 26.85
C ALA A 127 18.27 -19.82 27.99
N ASN A 128 19.08 -18.78 27.77
CA ASN A 128 19.97 -18.19 28.76
C ASN A 128 19.44 -16.84 29.30
N ALA A 129 18.12 -16.70 29.41
CA ALA A 129 17.49 -15.53 30.01
C ALA A 129 18.14 -15.19 31.35
N ASN A 130 18.59 -13.95 31.48
CA ASN A 130 19.27 -13.47 32.68
C ASN A 130 18.35 -12.64 33.58
N ARG A 131 17.09 -12.48 33.18
CA ARG A 131 16.07 -11.67 33.84
C ARG A 131 14.70 -12.31 33.71
N VAL A 132 13.90 -12.19 34.77
CA VAL A 132 12.56 -12.77 34.86
C VAL A 132 11.60 -11.77 35.48
N VAL A 133 10.45 -11.57 34.83
CA VAL A 133 9.32 -10.81 35.38
C VAL A 133 8.40 -11.78 36.09
N GLY A 134 8.22 -11.60 37.40
CA GLY A 134 7.36 -12.45 38.23
C GLY A 134 8.12 -13.54 38.99
N THR A 135 7.37 -14.37 39.71
CA THR A 135 7.86 -15.41 40.62
C THR A 135 6.98 -16.67 40.62
N GLY A 136 6.26 -16.93 39.52
CA GLY A 136 5.44 -18.13 39.34
C GLY A 136 3.94 -17.93 39.49
N THR A 137 3.48 -16.68 39.64
CA THR A 137 2.05 -16.39 39.83
C THR A 137 1.61 -15.18 39.01
N PRO A 138 0.35 -15.12 38.54
CA PRO A 138 -0.14 -13.96 37.79
C PRO A 138 -0.01 -12.65 38.58
N ALA A 139 -0.24 -12.71 39.89
CA ALA A 139 -0.15 -11.55 40.79
C ALA A 139 1.29 -10.99 40.93
N SER A 140 2.31 -11.82 40.69
CA SER A 140 3.72 -11.39 40.75
C SER A 140 4.17 -10.65 39.48
N CYS A 141 3.49 -10.86 38.36
CA CYS A 141 3.76 -10.19 37.09
C CYS A 141 3.06 -8.83 37.02
N THR A 142 3.67 -7.86 37.68
CA THR A 142 3.17 -6.48 37.77
C THR A 142 3.85 -5.57 36.76
N GLU A 143 3.22 -4.42 36.46
CA GLU A 143 3.83 -3.34 35.67
C GLU A 143 5.19 -2.90 36.28
N ALA A 144 5.29 -2.83 37.61
CA ALA A 144 6.52 -2.42 38.28
C ALA A 144 7.66 -3.43 38.07
N ALA A 145 7.38 -4.73 38.16
CA ALA A 145 8.36 -5.78 37.89
C ALA A 145 8.84 -5.74 36.44
N LEU A 146 7.91 -5.63 35.48
CA LEU A 146 8.25 -5.50 34.07
C LEU A 146 9.11 -4.25 33.79
N ARG A 147 8.74 -3.11 34.36
CA ARG A 147 9.49 -1.85 34.21
C ARG A 147 10.91 -1.95 34.73
N THR A 148 11.12 -2.62 35.88
CA THR A 148 12.45 -2.84 36.44
C THR A 148 13.33 -3.64 35.49
N GLU A 149 12.83 -4.77 34.96
CA GLU A 149 13.64 -5.61 34.06
C GLU A 149 13.91 -4.93 32.71
N ILE A 150 12.92 -4.22 32.14
CA ILE A 150 13.11 -3.46 30.89
C ILE A 150 14.16 -2.36 31.05
N ALA A 151 14.13 -1.61 32.14
CA ALA A 151 15.13 -0.58 32.42
C ALA A 151 16.54 -1.16 32.57
N ALA A 152 16.65 -2.43 32.99
CA ALA A 152 17.91 -3.10 33.20
C ALA A 152 18.50 -3.73 31.91
N GLY A 153 17.68 -3.96 30.87
CA GLY A 153 18.09 -4.51 29.57
C GLY A 153 18.51 -5.98 29.61
N GLY A 154 18.80 -6.60 28.47
CA GLY A 154 19.18 -8.02 28.39
C GLY A 154 18.03 -8.92 27.93
N ILE A 155 18.09 -10.21 28.27
CA ILE A 155 17.11 -11.22 27.84
C ILE A 155 16.12 -11.44 28.99
N ILE A 156 14.87 -11.07 28.75
CA ILE A 156 13.80 -11.01 29.74
C ILE A 156 12.71 -12.02 29.37
N GLU A 157 12.42 -12.92 30.29
CA GLU A 157 11.27 -13.84 30.23
C GLU A 157 10.25 -13.53 31.34
N PHE A 158 9.12 -14.23 31.31
CA PHE A 158 8.04 -14.08 32.28
C PHE A 158 7.79 -15.37 33.05
N ASP A 159 7.63 -15.25 34.36
CA ASP A 159 7.20 -16.32 35.26
C ASP A 159 5.88 -15.91 35.94
N CYS A 160 4.81 -15.88 35.14
CA CYS A 160 3.47 -15.47 35.56
C CYS A 160 2.54 -16.66 35.88
N GLY A 161 3.08 -17.89 35.89
CA GLY A 161 2.27 -19.11 35.86
C GLY A 161 1.87 -19.51 34.43
N SER A 162 1.15 -20.64 34.30
CA SER A 162 0.87 -21.27 33.00
C SER A 162 -0.36 -20.72 32.26
N ALA A 163 -1.20 -19.92 32.93
CA ALA A 163 -2.38 -19.33 32.31
C ALA A 163 -2.01 -18.02 31.58
N PRO A 164 -2.68 -17.67 30.46
CA PRO A 164 -2.50 -16.38 29.82
C PRO A 164 -2.69 -15.22 30.82
N HIS A 165 -1.80 -14.24 30.76
CA HIS A 165 -1.76 -13.12 31.69
C HIS A 165 -1.69 -11.79 30.96
N THR A 166 -2.47 -10.81 31.41
CA THR A 166 -2.46 -9.44 30.87
C THR A 166 -1.84 -8.49 31.89
N ILE A 167 -0.81 -7.77 31.47
CA ILE A 167 -0.22 -6.66 32.20
C ILE A 167 -0.75 -5.37 31.56
N THR A 168 -1.73 -4.74 32.20
CA THR A 168 -2.22 -3.41 31.79
C THR A 168 -1.29 -2.34 32.33
N LEU A 169 -0.76 -1.50 31.44
CA LEU A 169 0.18 -0.45 31.77
C LEU A 169 -0.54 0.86 32.06
N THR A 170 -0.05 1.57 33.07
CA THR A 170 -0.44 2.95 33.38
C THR A 170 0.60 3.97 32.93
N GLN A 171 1.80 3.51 32.58
CA GLN A 171 2.88 4.33 32.04
C GLN A 171 3.67 3.59 30.95
N THR A 172 4.17 4.32 29.95
CA THR A 172 5.00 3.76 28.87
C THR A 172 6.31 3.18 29.41
N LEU A 173 6.69 2.00 28.92
CA LEU A 173 7.98 1.36 29.21
C LEU A 173 9.08 2.01 28.37
N GLN A 174 10.16 2.46 29.01
CA GLN A 174 11.27 3.14 28.35
C GLN A 174 12.40 2.15 28.07
N VAL A 175 12.78 2.00 26.80
CA VAL A 175 13.85 1.11 26.36
C VAL A 175 15.09 1.95 26.06
N THR A 176 16.12 1.83 26.89
CA THR A 176 17.36 2.62 26.79
C THR A 176 18.61 1.78 26.54
N SER A 177 18.45 0.46 26.45
CA SER A 177 19.51 -0.53 26.23
C SER A 177 18.94 -1.68 25.38
N ASN A 178 19.81 -2.62 24.95
CA ASN A 178 19.35 -3.78 24.21
C ASN A 178 18.40 -4.61 25.08
N VAL A 179 17.24 -4.96 24.53
CA VAL A 179 16.21 -5.77 25.20
C VAL A 179 15.79 -6.87 24.25
N VAL A 180 15.77 -8.11 24.75
CA VAL A 180 15.01 -9.21 24.15
C VAL A 180 13.92 -9.55 25.15
N LEU A 181 12.66 -9.36 24.77
CA LEU A 181 11.50 -9.61 25.62
C LEU A 181 10.67 -10.75 25.02
N ASN A 182 10.66 -11.90 25.69
CA ASN A 182 9.92 -13.08 25.23
C ASN A 182 8.73 -13.38 26.14
N GLY A 183 7.52 -13.27 25.60
CA GLY A 183 6.26 -13.50 26.31
C GLY A 183 5.78 -14.95 26.36
N GLY A 184 6.51 -15.90 25.75
CA GLY A 184 6.16 -17.32 25.78
C GLY A 184 4.75 -17.66 25.27
N ASN A 185 4.16 -16.80 24.42
CA ASN A 185 2.79 -16.89 23.88
C ASN A 185 1.66 -16.77 24.92
N THR A 186 1.98 -16.41 26.17
CA THR A 186 0.98 -16.30 27.25
C THR A 186 0.81 -14.86 27.74
N ILE A 187 1.73 -13.97 27.40
CA ILE A 187 1.74 -12.60 27.92
C ILE A 187 1.13 -11.61 26.94
N THR A 188 0.19 -10.82 27.48
CA THR A 188 -0.39 -9.66 26.83
C THR A 188 0.04 -8.39 27.55
N LEU A 189 0.62 -7.44 26.81
CA LEU A 189 0.87 -6.08 27.27
C LEU A 189 -0.25 -5.19 26.73
N SER A 190 -1.00 -4.56 27.62
CA SER A 190 -2.11 -3.68 27.24
C SER A 190 -1.84 -2.24 27.65
N GLY A 191 -2.04 -1.28 26.73
CA GLY A 191 -2.03 0.15 27.07
C GLY A 191 -3.34 0.65 27.69
N GLY A 192 -4.33 -0.22 27.86
CA GLY A 192 -5.64 0.11 28.43
C GLY A 192 -6.40 1.22 27.68
N GLY A 193 -6.07 1.48 26.42
CA GLY A 193 -6.59 2.56 25.60
C GLY A 193 -6.05 3.95 25.97
N ASN A 194 -5.05 4.04 26.86
CA ASN A 194 -4.61 5.31 27.46
C ASN A 194 -3.12 5.60 27.27
N VAL A 195 -2.28 4.59 27.14
CA VAL A 195 -0.81 4.77 27.09
C VAL A 195 -0.16 4.04 25.94
N ARG A 196 0.94 4.62 25.42
CA ARG A 196 1.87 3.90 24.56
C ARG A 196 2.52 2.79 25.37
N ILE A 197 2.67 1.59 24.81
CA ILE A 197 3.20 0.45 25.56
C ILE A 197 4.72 0.58 25.76
N MET A 198 5.49 0.74 24.67
CA MET A 198 6.95 0.82 24.70
C MET A 198 7.47 2.00 23.87
N SER A 199 8.56 2.61 24.33
CA SER A 199 9.25 3.70 23.64
C SER A 199 10.76 3.47 23.69
N LEU A 200 11.38 3.41 22.51
CA LEU A 200 12.84 3.43 22.34
C LEU A 200 13.22 4.78 21.71
N ASP A 201 13.63 5.74 22.53
CA ASP A 201 14.06 7.05 22.03
C ASP A 201 15.54 7.26 22.35
N THR A 202 16.37 7.24 21.31
CA THR A 202 17.82 7.45 21.43
C THR A 202 18.19 8.93 21.51
N GLY A 203 17.26 9.84 21.22
CA GLY A 203 17.52 11.26 20.97
C GLY A 203 18.36 11.53 19.71
N ASN A 204 18.71 10.49 18.94
CA ASN A 204 19.50 10.55 17.73
C ASN A 204 18.88 9.66 16.65
N PHE A 205 18.13 10.27 15.73
CA PHE A 205 17.51 9.54 14.63
C PHE A 205 18.50 8.78 13.74
N GLU A 206 19.79 9.10 13.74
CA GLU A 206 20.82 8.34 12.99
C GLU A 206 21.35 7.13 13.75
N ALA A 207 20.94 6.91 15.00
CA ALA A 207 21.39 5.77 15.79
C ALA A 207 20.82 4.46 15.23
N THR A 208 21.66 3.43 15.14
CA THR A 208 21.28 2.06 14.79
C THR A 208 21.38 1.11 15.99
N SER A 209 21.38 1.67 17.20
CA SER A 209 21.34 0.95 18.48
C SER A 209 20.69 1.85 19.55
N PRO A 210 20.09 1.30 20.62
CA PRO A 210 19.96 -0.12 20.94
C PRO A 210 18.93 -0.85 20.05
N THR A 211 18.83 -2.17 20.20
CA THR A 211 17.79 -3.01 19.59
C THR A 211 16.77 -3.44 20.65
N LEU A 212 15.49 -3.22 20.36
CA LEU A 212 14.37 -3.86 21.04
C LEU A 212 13.91 -5.05 20.20
N GLU A 213 14.03 -6.26 20.73
CA GLU A 213 13.47 -7.46 20.15
C GLU A 213 12.31 -7.95 21.02
N VAL A 214 11.15 -8.16 20.41
CA VAL A 214 9.95 -8.68 21.08
C VAL A 214 9.54 -9.99 20.43
N GLN A 215 9.29 -11.00 21.26
CA GLN A 215 8.97 -12.35 20.82
C GLN A 215 7.72 -12.88 21.51
N ASN A 216 6.82 -13.57 20.78
CA ASN A 216 5.74 -14.37 21.38
C ASN A 216 4.83 -13.56 22.34
N LEU A 217 4.52 -12.31 21.97
CA LEU A 217 3.77 -11.35 22.79
C LEU A 217 2.50 -10.90 22.09
N THR A 218 1.50 -10.52 22.89
CA THR A 218 0.37 -9.72 22.40
C THR A 218 0.49 -8.29 22.90
N PHE A 219 0.46 -7.32 22.00
CA PHE A 219 0.38 -5.88 22.25
C PHE A 219 -1.03 -5.40 21.89
N ARG A 220 -1.77 -4.86 22.86
CA ARG A 220 -3.14 -4.41 22.59
C ARG A 220 -3.54 -3.13 23.28
N ASP A 221 -4.52 -2.45 22.71
CA ASP A 221 -5.11 -1.23 23.28
C ASP A 221 -4.04 -0.17 23.63
N GLY A 222 -2.89 -0.17 22.95
CA GLY A 222 -1.88 0.87 23.08
C GLY A 222 -2.40 2.19 22.53
N ARG A 223 -2.14 3.32 23.18
CA ARG A 223 -2.54 4.64 22.68
C ARG A 223 -1.43 5.67 22.82
N SER A 224 -0.96 6.20 21.69
CA SER A 224 -0.19 7.43 21.68
C SER A 224 -1.13 8.64 21.57
N SER A 225 -1.03 9.59 22.49
CA SER A 225 -1.72 10.89 22.38
C SER A 225 -0.88 11.93 21.62
N GLY A 226 0.43 11.66 21.50
CA GLY A 226 1.46 12.62 21.09
C GLY A 226 1.46 13.93 21.88
N THR A 227 2.30 14.88 21.44
CA THR A 227 2.30 16.26 21.93
C THR A 227 2.15 17.20 20.74
N ALA A 228 1.34 18.25 20.85
CA ALA A 228 1.27 19.29 19.83
C ALA A 228 2.67 19.88 19.62
N ILE A 229 3.18 19.86 18.39
CA ILE A 229 4.46 20.52 18.10
C ILE A 229 4.22 22.02 17.87
N PRO A 230 5.17 22.91 18.24
CA PRO A 230 4.95 24.36 18.25
C PRO A 230 4.78 25.02 16.87
N LEU A 231 4.74 24.25 15.80
CA LEU A 231 4.65 24.69 14.41
C LEU A 231 3.56 23.84 13.73
N GLY A 232 2.36 24.42 13.56
CA GLY A 232 1.25 23.79 12.83
C GLY A 232 0.23 23.03 13.70
N THR A 233 -0.56 22.18 13.05
CA THR A 233 -1.51 21.21 13.65
C THR A 233 -0.84 19.88 14.00
N ASP A 234 0.47 19.78 13.79
CA ASP A 234 1.23 18.56 13.93
C ASP A 234 1.26 18.08 15.38
N THR A 235 1.17 16.77 15.52
CA THR A 235 1.33 16.08 16.80
C THR A 235 2.53 15.15 16.65
N ASP A 236 3.49 15.19 17.57
CA ASP A 236 4.56 14.19 17.63
C ASP A 236 3.98 12.92 18.27
N GLY A 237 3.23 12.18 17.46
CA GLY A 237 2.40 11.04 17.85
C GLY A 237 2.52 9.90 16.85
N GLY A 238 2.18 8.70 17.29
CA GLY A 238 2.38 7.47 16.52
C GLY A 238 2.97 6.35 17.37
N GLY A 239 2.96 5.12 16.85
CA GLY A 239 3.41 3.94 17.56
C GLY A 239 2.60 3.73 18.83
N GLY A 240 1.31 3.40 18.70
CA GLY A 240 0.42 3.18 19.84
C GLY A 240 0.89 2.04 20.74
N ALA A 241 1.45 0.98 20.16
CA ALA A 241 2.16 -0.06 20.90
C ALA A 241 3.63 0.31 21.08
N ILE A 242 4.39 0.40 19.98
CA ILE A 242 5.84 0.58 20.01
C ILE A 242 6.22 1.81 19.18
N TYR A 243 6.99 2.70 19.77
CA TYR A 243 7.63 3.81 19.07
C TYR A 243 9.15 3.66 19.14
N HIS A 244 9.86 3.96 18.05
CA HIS A 244 11.30 4.14 18.10
C HIS A 244 11.84 5.33 17.29
N LEU A 245 12.76 6.09 17.90
CA LEU A 245 13.54 7.15 17.27
C LEU A 245 15.03 6.75 17.26
N GLY A 246 15.54 6.39 16.08
CA GLY A 246 16.76 5.60 15.97
C GLY A 246 16.59 4.22 16.61
N GLY A 247 17.70 3.49 16.76
CA GLY A 247 17.69 2.10 17.24
C GLY A 247 16.92 1.16 16.31
N ASN A 248 16.80 -0.11 16.68
CA ASN A 248 16.07 -1.10 15.87
C ASN A 248 14.93 -1.72 16.68
N VAL A 249 13.87 -2.11 15.98
CA VAL A 249 12.76 -2.90 16.53
C VAL A 249 12.62 -4.17 15.72
N HIS A 250 12.83 -5.32 16.35
CA HIS A 250 12.64 -6.64 15.75
C HIS A 250 11.46 -7.34 16.42
N VAL A 251 10.57 -7.89 15.63
CA VAL A 251 9.28 -8.43 16.07
C VAL A 251 9.14 -9.85 15.53
N PHE A 252 9.06 -10.83 16.42
CA PHE A 252 8.93 -12.23 16.07
C PHE A 252 7.68 -12.84 16.71
N ASN A 253 6.82 -13.44 15.90
CA ASN A 253 5.62 -14.14 16.38
C ASN A 253 4.80 -13.31 17.40
N CYS A 254 4.56 -12.03 17.09
CA CYS A 254 3.81 -11.13 17.95
C CYS A 254 2.45 -10.77 17.33
N GLN A 255 1.54 -10.33 18.19
CA GLN A 255 0.20 -9.90 17.79
C GLN A 255 -0.05 -8.45 18.24
N PHE A 256 -0.51 -7.59 17.34
CA PHE A 256 -0.79 -6.17 17.58
C PHE A 256 -2.26 -5.87 17.29
N TYR A 257 -3.05 -5.65 18.35
CA TYR A 257 -4.49 -5.45 18.26
C TYR A 257 -4.94 -4.07 18.75
N ASP A 258 -5.77 -3.40 17.95
CA ASP A 258 -6.53 -2.21 18.37
C ASP A 258 -5.67 -1.09 18.97
N ASN A 259 -4.40 -1.01 18.55
CA ASN A 259 -3.49 0.05 18.96
C ASN A 259 -3.75 1.32 18.15
N GLN A 260 -3.63 2.46 18.81
CA GLN A 260 -4.11 3.74 18.34
C GLN A 260 -3.06 4.84 18.48
N CYS A 261 -3.09 5.79 17.56
CA CYS A 261 -2.37 7.05 17.67
C CYS A 261 -3.38 8.23 17.50
N PRO A 262 -2.93 9.50 17.43
CA PRO A 262 -3.82 10.60 17.03
C PRO A 262 -4.58 10.31 15.72
N VAL A 263 -5.75 10.96 15.58
CA VAL A 263 -6.65 10.69 14.45
C VAL A 263 -6.24 11.40 13.16
N ASP A 264 -5.53 12.52 13.29
CA ASP A 264 -5.00 13.34 12.21
C ASP A 264 -3.55 13.77 12.50
N GLY A 265 -2.86 14.22 11.46
CA GLY A 265 -1.48 14.67 11.51
C GLY A 265 -0.68 14.13 10.32
N PRO A 266 0.17 14.97 9.68
CA PRO A 266 0.86 14.57 8.48
C PRO A 266 1.91 13.48 8.75
N ASP A 267 2.74 13.69 9.75
CA ASP A 267 3.85 12.79 10.10
C ASP A 267 3.52 11.96 11.36
N VAL A 268 2.23 11.67 11.53
CA VAL A 268 1.71 10.80 12.59
C VAL A 268 1.39 9.45 11.96
N ALA A 269 2.12 8.41 12.32
CA ALA A 269 1.99 7.12 11.66
C ALA A 269 2.09 5.92 12.62
N GLY A 270 1.62 4.76 12.19
CA GLY A 270 1.78 3.50 12.90
C GLY A 270 0.86 3.36 14.11
N GLY A 271 -0.35 2.83 13.92
CA GLY A 271 -1.24 2.53 15.06
C GLY A 271 -0.59 1.55 16.03
N ALA A 272 0.12 0.55 15.50
CA ALA A 272 0.93 -0.37 16.28
C ALA A 272 2.37 0.14 16.43
N ILE A 273 3.13 0.21 15.34
CA ILE A 273 4.57 0.47 15.36
C ILE A 273 4.89 1.72 14.55
N TYR A 274 5.67 2.63 15.13
CA TYR A 274 6.21 3.79 14.42
C TYR A 274 7.72 3.92 14.58
N GLY A 275 8.46 3.87 13.47
CA GLY A 275 9.90 4.09 13.42
C GLY A 275 10.28 5.41 12.78
N ILE A 276 11.24 6.12 13.38
CA ILE A 276 11.82 7.34 12.82
C ILE A 276 13.35 7.24 12.80
N GLY A 277 13.94 7.53 11.64
CA GLY A 277 15.39 7.59 11.46
C GLY A 277 16.06 6.29 11.00
N ALA A 278 17.39 6.26 10.99
CA ALA A 278 18.25 5.29 10.32
C ALA A 278 18.21 3.83 10.83
N GLY A 279 17.40 3.58 11.84
CA GLY A 279 17.11 2.24 12.32
C GLY A 279 16.34 1.37 11.34
N GLU A 280 15.97 0.19 11.85
CA GLU A 280 15.17 -0.80 11.14
C GLU A 280 13.97 -1.27 11.97
N THR A 281 12.85 -1.53 11.29
CA THR A 281 11.71 -2.30 11.78
C THR A 281 11.63 -3.63 11.03
N LEU A 282 11.97 -4.72 11.70
CA LEU A 282 11.87 -6.08 11.19
C LEU A 282 10.67 -6.78 11.84
N VAL A 283 9.81 -7.38 11.01
CA VAL A 283 8.58 -8.07 11.44
C VAL A 283 8.53 -9.45 10.80
N VAL A 284 8.41 -10.49 11.61
CA VAL A 284 8.41 -11.89 11.17
C VAL A 284 7.28 -12.65 11.84
N GLY A 285 6.51 -13.40 11.05
CA GLY A 285 5.48 -14.32 11.57
C GLY A 285 4.44 -13.64 12.47
N SER A 286 4.10 -12.37 12.22
CA SER A 286 3.35 -11.54 13.16
C SER A 286 2.01 -11.04 12.59
N VAL A 287 1.11 -10.61 13.48
CA VAL A 287 -0.25 -10.17 13.13
C VAL A 287 -0.49 -8.75 13.56
N PHE A 288 -1.04 -7.93 12.67
CA PHE A 288 -1.47 -6.55 12.92
C PHE A 288 -2.93 -6.41 12.53
N GLN A 289 -3.82 -6.21 13.50
CA GLN A 289 -5.25 -6.12 13.23
C GLN A 289 -5.96 -5.01 14.02
N GLY A 290 -6.86 -4.29 13.34
CA GLY A 290 -7.71 -3.27 13.97
C GLY A 290 -6.96 -2.02 14.44
N ASN A 291 -5.68 -1.87 14.09
CA ASN A 291 -4.88 -0.73 14.51
C ASN A 291 -5.26 0.52 13.70
N ARG A 292 -5.14 1.70 14.33
CA ARG A 292 -5.62 2.96 13.77
C ARG A 292 -4.66 4.10 14.02
N CYS A 293 -4.34 4.87 12.98
CA CYS A 293 -3.48 6.04 13.12
C CYS A 293 -3.68 7.01 11.96
N SER A 294 -3.27 8.27 12.06
CA SER A 294 -3.44 9.25 10.97
C SER A 294 -2.93 8.72 9.63
N ASN A 295 -1.77 8.07 9.63
CA ASN A 295 -1.20 7.31 8.52
C ASN A 295 -0.75 5.94 9.01
N GLY A 296 -0.55 4.97 8.12
CA GLY A 296 0.00 3.66 8.48
C GLY A 296 -0.80 3.00 9.60
N GLY A 297 -2.03 2.58 9.32
CA GLY A 297 -2.94 2.08 10.36
C GLY A 297 -2.28 1.05 11.28
N ALA A 298 -1.46 0.15 10.72
CA ALA A 298 -0.60 -0.76 11.49
C ALA A 298 0.81 -0.19 11.71
N ILE A 299 1.57 -0.03 10.63
CA ILE A 299 3.00 0.27 10.68
C ILE A 299 3.27 1.60 9.96
N GLY A 300 4.00 2.48 10.63
CA GLY A 300 4.47 3.75 10.09
C GLY A 300 5.99 3.83 10.15
N CYS A 301 6.62 4.44 9.15
CA CYS A 301 8.04 4.78 9.19
C CYS A 301 8.34 6.14 8.53
N LEU A 302 9.23 6.91 9.17
CA LEU A 302 9.87 8.10 8.61
C LEU A 302 11.39 7.94 8.59
N GLY A 303 11.94 7.62 7.43
CA GLY A 303 13.39 7.45 7.26
C GLY A 303 13.96 6.20 7.91
N THR A 304 13.11 5.21 8.23
CA THR A 304 13.43 3.87 8.78
C THR A 304 13.13 2.80 7.73
N SER A 305 13.97 1.76 7.64
CA SER A 305 13.71 0.60 6.75
C SER A 305 12.65 -0.31 7.35
N ILE A 306 11.82 -0.93 6.49
CA ILE A 306 10.81 -1.91 6.89
C ILE A 306 11.09 -3.23 6.18
N GLU A 307 11.13 -4.31 6.96
CA GLU A 307 11.08 -5.68 6.47
C GLU A 307 9.91 -6.43 7.15
N VAL A 308 9.00 -6.98 6.34
CA VAL A 308 7.83 -7.73 6.82
C VAL A 308 7.78 -9.09 6.14
N LEU A 309 7.98 -10.14 6.91
CA LEU A 309 8.10 -11.51 6.43
C LEU A 309 7.00 -12.38 7.03
N ASN A 310 6.33 -13.16 6.18
CA ASN A 310 5.38 -14.21 6.54
C ASN A 310 4.35 -13.74 7.59
N SER A 311 3.86 -12.52 7.42
CA SER A 311 3.03 -11.83 8.41
C SER A 311 1.64 -11.51 7.87
N ARG A 312 0.76 -11.00 8.73
CA ARG A 312 -0.58 -10.59 8.36
C ARG A 312 -0.87 -9.18 8.86
N ILE A 313 -1.27 -8.30 7.94
CA ILE A 313 -1.66 -6.91 8.21
C ILE A 313 -3.09 -6.74 7.72
N GLN A 314 -4.06 -6.73 8.62
CA GLN A 314 -5.47 -6.73 8.24
C GLN A 314 -6.36 -5.77 9.00
N ASP A 315 -7.39 -5.26 8.33
CA ASP A 315 -8.44 -4.44 8.93
C ASP A 315 -7.91 -3.23 9.73
N ASN A 316 -6.75 -2.69 9.32
CA ASN A 316 -6.17 -1.49 9.91
C ASN A 316 -6.66 -0.25 9.15
N VAL A 317 -6.67 0.90 9.82
CA VAL A 317 -7.24 2.13 9.28
C VAL A 317 -6.26 3.28 9.43
N ALA A 318 -5.85 3.88 8.32
CA ALA A 318 -5.28 5.23 8.35
C ALA A 318 -6.45 6.20 8.54
N THR A 319 -6.60 6.85 9.70
CA THR A 319 -7.77 7.68 10.07
C THR A 319 -7.75 9.07 9.45
N GLY A 320 -6.58 9.53 9.01
CA GLY A 320 -6.41 10.79 8.33
C GLY A 320 -7.11 10.89 6.98
N GLN A 321 -7.08 12.07 6.37
CA GLN A 321 -7.71 12.42 5.09
C GLN A 321 -6.91 13.52 4.38
N GLY A 322 -6.99 13.59 3.05
CA GLY A 322 -6.40 14.72 2.31
C GLY A 322 -4.91 14.60 2.00
N ALA A 323 -4.26 13.51 2.43
CA ALA A 323 -2.82 13.33 2.37
C ALA A 323 -2.06 14.42 3.14
N ASN A 324 -0.76 14.50 2.86
CA ASN A 324 0.16 15.43 3.46
C ASN A 324 0.72 16.33 2.37
N SER A 325 0.95 17.59 2.69
CA SER A 325 1.60 18.54 1.79
C SER A 325 2.49 19.50 2.58
N VAL A 326 3.23 20.33 1.84
CA VAL A 326 4.08 21.37 2.43
C VAL A 326 3.59 22.73 1.96
N GLU A 327 3.16 23.56 2.90
CA GLU A 327 2.72 24.93 2.66
C GLU A 327 3.64 25.90 3.39
N ASN A 328 4.22 26.86 2.67
CA ASN A 328 5.15 27.85 3.23
C ASN A 328 6.30 27.23 4.06
N GLY A 329 6.76 26.03 3.65
CA GLY A 329 7.81 25.29 4.35
C GLY A 329 7.36 24.61 5.64
N GLN A 330 6.06 24.48 5.88
CA GLN A 330 5.47 23.75 7.00
C GLN A 330 4.71 22.54 6.47
N GLN A 331 4.81 21.41 7.16
CA GLN A 331 3.95 20.29 6.86
C GLN A 331 2.51 20.65 7.25
N VAL A 332 1.59 20.26 6.38
CA VAL A 332 0.15 20.39 6.59
C VAL A 332 -0.52 19.13 6.06
N GLY A 333 -1.80 18.99 6.36
CA GLY A 333 -2.58 17.82 6.00
C GLY A 333 -3.02 17.03 7.22
N ARG A 334 -3.91 16.08 7.01
CA ARG A 334 -4.52 15.31 8.10
C ARG A 334 -4.11 13.85 8.04
N GLY A 335 -3.19 13.46 7.16
CA GLY A 335 -2.79 12.08 6.94
C GLY A 335 -3.68 11.35 5.93
N GLY A 336 -3.89 10.06 6.17
CA GLY A 336 -4.71 9.18 5.34
C GLY A 336 -3.90 8.28 4.41
N ASN A 337 -2.57 8.35 4.47
CA ASN A 337 -1.69 7.52 3.66
C ASN A 337 -1.46 6.16 4.33
N GLY A 338 -1.49 5.07 3.57
CA GLY A 338 -1.10 3.75 4.06
C GLY A 338 -2.11 3.15 5.04
N GLY A 339 -3.23 2.58 4.58
CA GLY A 339 -4.19 1.96 5.50
C GLY A 339 -3.56 0.86 6.36
N GLY A 340 -2.68 0.04 5.78
CA GLY A 340 -1.82 -0.91 6.49
C GLY A 340 -0.46 -0.31 6.85
N ILE A 341 0.38 -0.06 5.83
CA ILE A 341 1.75 0.43 5.98
C ILE A 341 1.89 1.82 5.35
N CYS A 342 2.51 2.75 6.08
CA CYS A 342 2.97 4.04 5.55
C CYS A 342 4.48 4.17 5.73
N MET A 343 5.20 4.45 4.65
CA MET A 343 6.65 4.66 4.69
C MET A 343 7.06 5.84 3.83
N ASP A 344 7.70 6.82 4.47
CA ASP A 344 8.31 7.96 3.78
C ASP A 344 9.78 8.04 4.19
N GLY A 345 10.68 8.25 3.23
CA GLY A 345 12.08 8.48 3.59
C GLY A 345 13.08 8.20 2.49
N ARG A 346 14.27 8.75 2.73
CA ARG A 346 15.44 8.64 1.85
C ARG A 346 16.42 7.59 2.38
N GLY A 347 17.03 6.83 1.47
CA GLY A 347 18.10 5.88 1.74
C GLY A 347 17.63 4.62 2.47
N ARG A 348 16.33 4.28 2.36
CA ARG A 348 15.71 3.15 3.06
C ARG A 348 14.94 2.25 2.11
N THR A 349 14.88 0.98 2.44
CA THR A 349 14.21 -0.05 1.64
C THR A 349 12.93 -0.51 2.30
N LEU A 350 11.99 -0.93 1.46
CA LEU A 350 10.81 -1.70 1.89
C LEU A 350 10.94 -3.11 1.33
N HIS A 351 10.86 -4.12 2.19
CA HIS A 351 10.80 -5.52 1.77
C HIS A 351 9.58 -6.18 2.42
N VAL A 352 8.70 -6.78 1.60
CA VAL A 352 7.53 -7.50 2.06
C VAL A 352 7.48 -8.85 1.37
N CYS A 353 7.53 -9.93 2.16
CA CYS A 353 7.62 -11.28 1.63
C CYS A 353 6.64 -12.22 2.33
N GLY A 354 5.96 -13.08 1.57
CA GLY A 354 5.06 -14.12 2.11
C GLY A 354 3.91 -13.56 2.97
N THR A 355 3.58 -12.28 2.80
CA THR A 355 2.74 -11.53 3.73
C THR A 355 1.35 -11.29 3.13
N VAL A 356 0.32 -11.35 3.99
CA VAL A 356 -1.06 -11.01 3.63
C VAL A 356 -1.40 -9.61 4.12
N ILE A 357 -1.70 -8.69 3.21
CA ILE A 357 -2.16 -7.33 3.50
C ILE A 357 -3.61 -7.20 3.03
N LYS A 358 -4.56 -7.23 3.97
CA LYS A 358 -5.98 -7.43 3.65
C LYS A 358 -6.93 -6.47 4.33
N GLY A 359 -7.92 -5.94 3.59
CA GLY A 359 -9.04 -5.21 4.19
C GLY A 359 -8.66 -3.92 4.90
N ASN A 360 -7.44 -3.40 4.66
CA ASN A 360 -7.00 -2.15 5.26
C ASN A 360 -7.65 -0.96 4.53
N GLU A 361 -7.90 0.12 5.26
CA GLU A 361 -8.57 1.31 4.74
C GLU A 361 -7.69 2.56 4.90
N GLY A 362 -7.36 3.19 3.77
CA GLY A 362 -6.71 4.49 3.69
C GLY A 362 -7.69 5.64 3.57
N GLY A 363 -7.21 6.86 3.81
CA GLY A 363 -7.97 8.10 3.65
C GLY A 363 -7.53 8.99 2.49
N ALA A 364 -6.43 8.64 1.80
CA ALA A 364 -5.93 9.38 0.65
C ALA A 364 -5.24 8.49 -0.40
N PHE A 365 -4.15 7.81 -0.01
CA PHE A 365 -3.35 6.99 -0.92
C PHE A 365 -2.86 5.69 -0.26
N GLY A 366 -2.81 4.61 -1.03
CA GLY A 366 -2.25 3.33 -0.58
C GLY A 366 -3.07 2.67 0.53
N GLY A 367 -4.22 2.09 0.22
CA GLY A 367 -5.05 1.41 1.22
C GLY A 367 -4.30 0.26 1.89
N ALA A 368 -3.49 -0.48 1.13
CA ALA A 368 -2.56 -1.46 1.66
C ALA A 368 -1.24 -0.81 2.09
N VAL A 369 -0.54 -0.20 1.13
CA VAL A 369 0.81 0.35 1.31
C VAL A 369 0.92 1.71 0.63
N PHE A 370 1.45 2.67 1.38
CA PHE A 370 1.92 3.94 0.86
C PHE A 370 3.44 4.04 1.05
N ARG A 371 4.17 4.31 -0.04
CA ARG A 371 5.62 4.43 -0.04
C ARG A 371 6.08 5.62 -0.87
N THR A 372 6.80 6.56 -0.25
CA THR A 372 7.46 7.69 -0.95
C THR A 372 8.96 7.69 -0.72
N SER A 373 9.71 7.69 -1.82
CA SER A 373 11.16 7.60 -1.83
C SER A 373 11.78 8.72 -2.66
N TYR A 374 13.05 9.05 -2.41
CA TYR A 374 13.68 10.25 -2.93
C TYR A 374 14.92 10.00 -3.80
N GLN A 375 15.32 8.73 -3.97
CA GLN A 375 16.50 8.33 -4.74
C GLN A 375 16.33 6.96 -5.43
N SER A 376 15.10 6.56 -5.78
CA SER A 376 14.84 5.26 -6.41
C SER A 376 15.28 4.06 -5.57
N GLU A 377 15.17 4.18 -4.24
CA GLU A 377 15.41 3.10 -3.30
C GLU A 377 14.43 1.94 -3.57
N ARG A 378 14.80 0.72 -3.15
CA ARG A 378 14.01 -0.48 -3.48
C ARG A 378 12.75 -0.63 -2.64
N SER A 379 11.71 -1.14 -3.28
CA SER A 379 10.50 -1.69 -2.67
C SER A 379 10.20 -3.05 -3.29
N ASP A 380 10.44 -4.12 -2.53
CA ASP A 380 10.37 -5.49 -3.01
C ASP A 380 9.15 -6.20 -2.39
N PHE A 381 8.31 -6.82 -3.23
CA PHE A 381 7.11 -7.57 -2.85
C PHE A 381 7.17 -8.98 -3.46
N GLU A 382 7.32 -10.01 -2.63
CA GLU A 382 7.48 -11.38 -3.07
C GLU A 382 6.47 -12.30 -2.37
N PHE A 383 5.72 -13.09 -3.13
CA PHE A 383 4.70 -13.98 -2.55
C PHE A 383 3.66 -13.25 -1.67
N VAL A 384 3.32 -12.01 -2.01
CA VAL A 384 2.43 -11.16 -1.22
C VAL A 384 0.99 -11.27 -1.71
N THR A 385 0.04 -11.30 -0.78
CA THR A 385 -1.39 -11.13 -1.08
C THR A 385 -1.85 -9.74 -0.64
N VAL A 386 -2.20 -8.86 -1.58
CA VAL A 386 -2.77 -7.53 -1.34
C VAL A 386 -4.25 -7.56 -1.72
N ASP A 387 -5.12 -7.80 -0.74
CA ASP A 387 -6.51 -8.18 -0.98
C ASP A 387 -7.54 -7.24 -0.32
N GLY A 388 -8.50 -6.73 -1.08
CA GLY A 388 -9.67 -6.06 -0.51
C GLY A 388 -9.37 -4.77 0.26
N ASN A 389 -8.21 -4.15 0.04
CA ASN A 389 -7.85 -2.88 0.66
C ASN A 389 -8.53 -1.72 -0.07
N SER A 390 -8.78 -0.62 0.63
CA SER A 390 -9.55 0.48 0.03
C SER A 390 -9.07 1.86 0.45
N ILE A 391 -9.46 2.87 -0.33
CA ILE A 391 -9.44 4.27 0.10
C ILE A 391 -10.88 4.74 0.30
N ARG A 392 -11.16 5.38 1.44
CA ARG A 392 -12.48 5.96 1.72
C ARG A 392 -12.93 6.92 0.63
N ASP A 393 -14.14 6.71 0.13
CA ASP A 393 -14.75 7.53 -0.92
C ASP A 393 -15.25 8.88 -0.38
N ILE A 394 -14.32 9.82 -0.20
CA ILE A 394 -14.61 11.14 0.33
C ILE A 394 -14.61 12.15 -0.83
N PRO A 395 -15.71 12.89 -1.04
CA PRO A 395 -15.79 13.89 -2.11
C PRO A 395 -14.70 14.97 -2.00
N ASN A 396 -14.08 15.30 -3.13
CA ASN A 396 -13.05 16.34 -3.26
C ASN A 396 -11.73 16.08 -2.49
N GLU A 397 -11.55 14.88 -1.94
CA GLU A 397 -10.29 14.47 -1.35
C GLU A 397 -9.49 13.59 -2.32
N PRO A 398 -8.14 13.56 -2.23
CA PRO A 398 -7.34 12.59 -2.94
C PRO A 398 -7.80 11.17 -2.61
N ASN A 399 -7.89 10.33 -3.64
CA ASN A 399 -8.35 8.95 -3.48
C ASN A 399 -7.76 8.08 -4.58
N GLY A 400 -6.61 7.49 -4.31
CA GLY A 400 -5.94 6.61 -5.27
C GLY A 400 -5.22 5.44 -4.62
N ALA A 401 -5.00 4.38 -5.40
CA ALA A 401 -4.30 3.16 -4.95
C ALA A 401 -4.91 2.53 -3.69
N GLY A 402 -6.05 1.84 -3.85
CA GLY A 402 -6.59 0.98 -2.79
C GLY A 402 -5.57 -0.09 -2.37
N GLY A 403 -4.78 -0.60 -3.31
CA GLY A 403 -3.63 -1.46 -3.05
C GLY A 403 -2.36 -0.68 -2.74
N LEU A 404 -1.47 -0.57 -3.74
CA LEU A 404 -0.09 -0.10 -3.56
C LEU A 404 0.12 1.28 -4.20
N TYR A 405 0.46 2.28 -3.39
CA TYR A 405 0.99 3.57 -3.85
C TYR A 405 2.50 3.61 -3.66
N LEU A 406 3.25 3.70 -4.75
CA LEU A 406 4.71 3.58 -4.77
C LEU A 406 5.30 4.75 -5.56
N GLN A 407 6.04 5.62 -4.90
CA GLN A 407 6.56 6.84 -5.51
C GLN A 407 8.07 6.97 -5.34
N GLY A 408 8.75 7.29 -6.44
CA GLY A 408 10.19 7.52 -6.51
C GLY A 408 11.04 6.32 -6.16
N THR A 409 10.51 5.10 -6.34
CA THR A 409 11.12 3.83 -5.93
C THR A 409 11.25 2.86 -7.09
N PHE A 410 12.26 1.99 -7.02
CA PHE A 410 12.34 0.80 -7.87
C PHE A 410 11.60 -0.34 -7.21
N VAL A 411 10.55 -0.79 -7.89
CA VAL A 411 9.59 -1.77 -7.40
C VAL A 411 9.83 -3.11 -8.06
N THR A 412 9.93 -4.15 -7.24
CA THR A 412 9.85 -5.56 -7.68
C THR A 412 8.58 -6.17 -7.14
N ILE A 413 7.77 -6.80 -7.99
CA ILE A 413 6.62 -7.62 -7.57
C ILE A 413 6.76 -9.00 -8.23
N ASP A 414 7.00 -10.02 -7.43
CA ASP A 414 7.17 -11.40 -7.90
C ASP A 414 6.17 -12.35 -7.24
N SER A 415 5.60 -13.25 -8.04
CA SER A 415 4.77 -14.36 -7.58
C SER A 415 3.66 -13.94 -6.60
N SER A 416 3.07 -12.77 -6.83
CA SER A 416 2.18 -12.08 -5.89
C SER A 416 0.78 -11.86 -6.47
N THR A 417 -0.19 -11.64 -5.58
CA THR A 417 -1.59 -11.38 -5.95
C THR A 417 -2.08 -10.05 -5.39
N ILE A 418 -2.49 -9.16 -6.29
CA ILE A 418 -3.08 -7.85 -5.96
C ILE A 418 -4.52 -7.87 -6.42
N SER A 419 -5.46 -8.00 -5.48
CA SER A 419 -6.85 -8.29 -5.83
C SER A 419 -7.90 -7.54 -5.02
N ARG A 420 -9.07 -7.33 -5.64
CA ARG A 420 -10.29 -6.81 -5.01
C ARG A 420 -10.12 -5.46 -4.28
N ASN A 421 -9.06 -4.70 -4.56
CA ASN A 421 -8.84 -3.40 -3.95
C ASN A 421 -9.79 -2.35 -4.56
N VAL A 422 -10.09 -1.28 -3.82
CA VAL A 422 -11.06 -0.25 -4.22
C VAL A 422 -10.55 1.18 -3.96
N ALA A 423 -10.61 2.05 -4.97
CA ALA A 423 -10.31 3.48 -4.85
C ALA A 423 -11.00 4.27 -5.98
N ASN A 424 -10.81 5.59 -6.10
CA ASN A 424 -11.29 6.39 -7.22
C ASN A 424 -10.28 6.45 -8.39
N TYR A 425 -9.04 6.01 -8.19
CA TYR A 425 -8.00 6.07 -9.24
C TYR A 425 -6.85 5.10 -8.97
N ALA A 426 -6.24 4.55 -10.02
CA ALA A 426 -4.98 3.77 -9.96
C ALA A 426 -5.00 2.68 -8.87
N VAL A 427 -6.00 1.81 -8.90
CA VAL A 427 -6.49 1.09 -7.73
C VAL A 427 -5.53 0.00 -7.23
N GLY A 428 -5.09 -0.93 -8.09
CA GLY A 428 -4.25 -2.05 -7.69
C GLY A 428 -2.81 -1.63 -7.38
N VAL A 429 -2.08 -1.20 -8.40
CA VAL A 429 -0.67 -0.77 -8.29
C VAL A 429 -0.49 0.57 -8.96
N TRP A 430 0.10 1.53 -8.25
CA TRP A 430 0.44 2.85 -8.79
C TRP A 430 1.91 3.18 -8.55
N VAL A 431 2.69 3.30 -9.62
CA VAL A 431 4.11 3.65 -9.57
C VAL A 431 4.34 5.03 -10.17
N ASN A 432 5.00 5.95 -9.45
CA ASN A 432 5.30 7.31 -9.92
C ASN A 432 6.77 7.69 -9.70
N GLU A 433 7.23 8.75 -10.36
CA GLU A 433 8.46 9.45 -9.98
C GLU A 433 8.31 10.29 -8.70
N HIS A 434 9.44 10.60 -8.05
CA HIS A 434 9.56 11.68 -7.07
C HIS A 434 10.50 12.74 -7.62
N GLY A 435 10.05 13.43 -8.68
CA GLY A 435 10.87 14.35 -9.44
C GLY A 435 11.96 13.64 -10.27
N ALA A 436 12.67 14.43 -11.08
CA ALA A 436 13.61 13.90 -12.07
C ALA A 436 14.77 13.10 -11.47
N GLN A 437 15.13 13.34 -10.20
CA GLN A 437 16.21 12.64 -9.51
C GLN A 437 15.82 11.26 -8.99
N ALA A 438 14.53 10.94 -8.93
CA ALA A 438 14.01 9.68 -8.39
C ALA A 438 12.90 9.14 -9.30
N PRO A 439 13.26 8.59 -10.48
CA PRO A 439 12.27 7.91 -11.32
C PRO A 439 11.64 6.72 -10.59
N GLY A 440 10.39 6.43 -10.94
CA GLY A 440 9.73 5.20 -10.55
C GLY A 440 10.04 4.08 -11.55
N ARG A 441 10.13 2.83 -11.10
CA ARG A 441 10.24 1.68 -12.02
C ARG A 441 9.47 0.50 -11.47
N LEU A 442 8.68 -0.17 -12.31
CA LEU A 442 8.03 -1.43 -11.97
C LEU A 442 8.68 -2.60 -12.72
N THR A 443 9.17 -3.60 -11.99
CA THR A 443 9.44 -4.94 -12.53
C THR A 443 8.45 -5.90 -11.90
N MET A 444 7.56 -6.48 -12.71
CA MET A 444 6.56 -7.42 -12.22
C MET A 444 6.62 -8.73 -12.99
N THR A 445 6.73 -9.84 -12.26
CA THR A 445 6.91 -11.18 -12.83
C THR A 445 5.95 -12.17 -12.18
N ASN A 446 5.40 -13.10 -12.96
CA ASN A 446 4.59 -14.22 -12.45
C ASN A 446 3.47 -13.80 -11.48
N SER A 447 2.85 -12.65 -11.71
CA SER A 447 1.96 -12.06 -10.71
C SER A 447 0.55 -11.83 -11.25
N THR A 448 -0.44 -11.91 -10.37
CA THR A 448 -1.86 -11.80 -10.70
C THR A 448 -2.45 -10.50 -10.15
N VAL A 449 -3.06 -9.69 -11.02
CA VAL A 449 -3.81 -8.47 -10.68
C VAL A 449 -5.28 -8.70 -11.03
N PHE A 450 -6.11 -8.95 -10.01
CA PHE A 450 -7.46 -9.49 -10.22
C PHE A 450 -8.56 -8.65 -9.56
N GLY A 451 -9.56 -8.22 -10.34
CA GLY A 451 -10.81 -7.72 -9.75
C GLY A 451 -10.68 -6.43 -8.92
N ASN A 452 -9.61 -5.66 -9.08
CA ASN A 452 -9.51 -4.33 -8.51
C ASN A 452 -10.51 -3.41 -9.23
N ARG A 453 -11.14 -2.48 -8.51
CA ARG A 453 -12.19 -1.66 -9.10
C ARG A 453 -12.22 -0.24 -8.61
N VAL A 454 -12.62 0.66 -9.49
CA VAL A 454 -12.98 2.01 -9.08
C VAL A 454 -14.37 2.02 -8.44
N TYR A 455 -14.69 3.04 -7.65
CA TYR A 455 -16.07 3.21 -7.18
C TYR A 455 -17.03 3.40 -8.36
N GLU A 456 -18.10 2.60 -8.37
CA GLU A 456 -19.13 2.69 -9.38
C GLU A 456 -20.00 3.94 -9.18
N ARG A 457 -20.40 4.55 -10.29
CA ARG A 457 -21.25 5.73 -10.34
C ARG A 457 -22.36 5.48 -11.35
N SER A 458 -23.54 6.06 -11.10
CA SER A 458 -24.65 6.00 -12.05
C SER A 458 -24.30 6.67 -13.38
N ASP A 459 -23.52 7.76 -13.32
CA ASP A 459 -22.91 8.38 -14.48
C ASP A 459 -21.49 7.86 -14.65
N PHE A 460 -21.25 7.08 -15.70
CA PHE A 460 -19.93 6.51 -15.96
C PHE A 460 -18.88 7.60 -16.15
N THR A 461 -19.22 8.84 -16.56
CA THR A 461 -18.24 9.93 -16.73
C THR A 461 -17.63 10.38 -15.41
N MET A 462 -18.26 10.01 -14.28
CA MET A 462 -17.81 10.31 -12.93
C MET A 462 -17.01 9.15 -12.30
N MET A 463 -16.88 8.02 -13.00
CA MET A 463 -16.08 6.89 -12.52
C MET A 463 -14.58 7.15 -12.68
N GLY A 464 -13.81 6.52 -11.80
CA GLY A 464 -12.37 6.54 -11.80
C GLY A 464 -11.68 5.84 -12.98
N LEU A 465 -10.37 6.03 -13.08
CA LEU A 465 -9.52 5.41 -14.10
C LEU A 465 -8.52 4.43 -13.49
N ALA A 466 -7.96 3.56 -14.34
CA ALA A 466 -6.82 2.71 -14.00
C ALA A 466 -7.07 1.78 -12.80
N ALA A 467 -7.77 0.66 -13.02
CA ALA A 467 -8.07 -0.24 -11.90
C ALA A 467 -6.96 -1.26 -11.61
N GLY A 468 -6.32 -1.84 -12.63
CA GLY A 468 -5.22 -2.78 -12.44
C GLY A 468 -3.91 -2.11 -12.04
N ILE A 469 -3.18 -1.59 -13.03
CA ILE A 469 -1.85 -0.99 -12.87
C ILE A 469 -1.86 0.43 -13.43
N ASN A 470 -1.15 1.37 -12.81
CA ASN A 470 -0.90 2.70 -13.35
C ASN A 470 0.60 3.04 -13.28
N ILE A 471 1.18 3.38 -14.43
CA ILE A 471 2.55 3.89 -14.53
C ILE A 471 2.49 5.41 -14.69
N GLY A 472 2.83 6.12 -13.63
CA GLY A 472 2.80 7.58 -13.56
C GLY A 472 3.80 8.29 -14.46
N SER A 473 3.83 9.62 -14.37
CA SER A 473 4.88 10.41 -15.02
C SER A 473 6.25 10.04 -14.47
N GLY A 474 7.26 10.05 -15.35
CA GLY A 474 8.65 9.71 -15.03
C GLY A 474 8.85 8.30 -14.46
N ALA A 475 7.86 7.42 -14.64
CA ALA A 475 7.97 6.02 -14.31
C ALA A 475 8.02 5.15 -15.57
N ASP A 476 8.70 4.02 -15.47
CA ASP A 476 8.80 3.00 -16.52
C ASP A 476 8.61 1.60 -15.92
N GLY A 477 8.70 0.55 -16.76
CA GLY A 477 8.72 -0.80 -16.23
C GLY A 477 8.71 -1.93 -17.24
N THR A 478 8.68 -3.14 -16.69
CA THR A 478 8.53 -4.41 -17.41
C THR A 478 7.55 -5.31 -16.67
N LEU A 479 6.60 -5.88 -17.41
CA LEU A 479 5.73 -6.96 -16.96
C LEU A 479 6.09 -8.22 -17.72
N THR A 480 6.32 -9.34 -17.02
CA THR A 480 6.64 -10.63 -17.62
C THR A 480 5.74 -11.70 -17.04
N ASN A 481 5.04 -12.46 -17.88
CA ASN A 481 4.20 -13.57 -17.44
C ASN A 481 3.20 -13.16 -16.34
N CYS A 482 2.47 -12.06 -16.54
CA CYS A 482 1.49 -11.57 -15.58
C CYS A 482 0.05 -11.85 -16.02
N THR A 483 -0.87 -11.93 -15.07
CA THR A 483 -2.31 -12.10 -15.31
C THR A 483 -3.07 -10.90 -14.77
N ILE A 484 -3.53 -9.99 -15.63
CA ILE A 484 -4.21 -8.75 -15.26
C ILE A 484 -5.66 -8.83 -15.73
N VAL A 485 -6.56 -9.28 -14.86
CA VAL A 485 -7.91 -9.70 -15.28
C VAL A 485 -9.03 -9.25 -14.34
N GLY A 486 -10.23 -9.06 -14.88
CA GLY A 486 -11.43 -8.71 -14.13
C GLY A 486 -11.41 -7.32 -13.46
N ASN A 487 -10.41 -6.48 -13.72
CA ASN A 487 -10.34 -5.15 -13.13
C ASN A 487 -11.38 -4.21 -13.77
N ILE A 488 -11.98 -3.30 -13.00
CA ILE A 488 -13.12 -2.48 -13.44
C ILE A 488 -12.84 -0.99 -13.26
N ALA A 489 -12.84 -0.23 -14.37
CA ALA A 489 -12.69 1.22 -14.35
C ALA A 489 -13.64 1.89 -15.37
N GLN A 490 -13.69 3.22 -15.39
CA GLN A 490 -14.28 3.95 -16.52
C GLN A 490 -13.56 3.59 -17.82
N PHE A 491 -12.24 3.79 -17.86
CA PHE A 491 -11.32 3.34 -18.90
C PHE A 491 -9.93 3.10 -18.29
N ALA A 492 -9.02 2.53 -19.09
CA ALA A 492 -7.74 1.98 -18.65
C ALA A 492 -7.92 0.91 -17.56
N SER A 493 -8.95 0.07 -17.66
CA SER A 493 -9.31 -0.87 -16.59
C SER A 493 -8.17 -1.83 -16.23
N GLY A 494 -7.36 -2.25 -17.22
CA GLY A 494 -6.15 -3.03 -17.00
C GLY A 494 -4.95 -2.17 -16.63
N ILE A 495 -4.45 -1.37 -17.58
CA ILE A 495 -3.19 -0.63 -17.44
C ILE A 495 -3.34 0.83 -17.86
N GLY A 496 -3.23 1.74 -16.91
CA GLY A 496 -3.08 3.17 -17.18
C GLY A 496 -1.63 3.51 -17.54
N ARG A 497 -1.45 4.24 -18.66
CA ARG A 497 -0.15 4.77 -19.11
C ARG A 497 0.92 3.68 -19.34
N ALA A 498 0.62 2.70 -20.17
CA ALA A 498 1.55 1.65 -20.55
C ALA A 498 2.76 2.12 -21.40
N SER A 499 3.03 3.43 -21.53
CA SER A 499 4.24 3.94 -22.20
C SER A 499 5.07 4.76 -21.22
N PRO A 500 6.32 4.38 -20.90
CA PRO A 500 7.15 3.33 -21.52
C PRO A 500 7.16 1.99 -20.74
N LEU A 501 6.07 1.22 -20.76
CA LEU A 501 5.99 -0.11 -20.16
C LEU A 501 6.26 -1.19 -21.21
N THR A 502 7.18 -2.10 -20.91
CA THR A 502 7.39 -3.32 -21.71
C THR A 502 6.52 -4.43 -21.17
N ILE A 503 5.73 -5.09 -22.01
CA ILE A 503 4.80 -6.16 -21.61
C ILE A 503 5.16 -7.42 -22.39
N LEU A 504 5.44 -8.51 -21.67
CA LEU A 504 5.87 -9.79 -22.23
C LEU A 504 5.03 -10.92 -21.66
N ASN A 505 4.63 -11.86 -22.51
CA ASN A 505 3.97 -13.10 -22.11
C ASN A 505 2.73 -12.90 -21.20
N THR A 506 2.01 -11.79 -21.30
CA THR A 506 1.03 -11.34 -20.30
C THR A 506 -0.40 -11.42 -20.80
N VAL A 507 -1.31 -11.77 -19.89
CA VAL A 507 -2.76 -11.85 -20.12
C VAL A 507 -3.43 -10.59 -19.60
N ILE A 508 -4.19 -9.91 -20.46
CA ILE A 508 -4.90 -8.67 -20.12
C ILE A 508 -6.38 -8.87 -20.45
N HIS A 509 -7.23 -8.99 -19.44
CA HIS A 509 -8.67 -9.15 -19.65
C HIS A 509 -9.51 -8.38 -18.64
N ASN A 510 -9.91 -7.15 -18.94
CA ASN A 510 -10.54 -6.25 -17.97
C ASN A 510 -11.80 -5.59 -18.51
N GLU A 511 -12.51 -4.87 -17.64
CA GLU A 511 -13.81 -4.29 -17.95
C GLU A 511 -13.78 -2.77 -17.84
N ALA A 512 -13.88 -2.10 -18.99
CA ALA A 512 -14.03 -0.65 -19.07
C ALA A 512 -15.52 -0.29 -19.19
N ARG A 513 -16.03 0.53 -18.27
CA ARG A 513 -17.45 0.95 -18.22
C ARG A 513 -17.81 2.02 -19.24
N ASN A 514 -16.83 2.72 -19.80
CA ASN A 514 -17.05 3.65 -20.89
C ASN A 514 -17.29 2.90 -22.21
N GLN A 515 -18.57 2.76 -22.59
CA GLN A 515 -18.99 2.09 -23.82
C GLN A 515 -18.55 2.77 -25.13
N TYR A 516 -18.09 4.02 -25.08
CA TYR A 516 -17.66 4.78 -26.27
C TYR A 516 -16.17 4.62 -26.55
N THR A 517 -15.37 4.49 -25.49
CA THR A 517 -13.92 4.28 -25.54
C THR A 517 -13.51 3.28 -24.45
N PRO A 518 -13.88 2.00 -24.59
CA PRO A 518 -13.64 0.98 -23.58
C PRO A 518 -12.18 0.53 -23.60
N LEU A 519 -11.29 1.34 -23.02
CA LEU A 519 -9.85 1.09 -23.08
C LEU A 519 -9.41 0.12 -21.97
N ASN A 520 -8.81 -1.01 -22.34
CA ASN A 520 -8.03 -1.81 -21.39
C ASN A 520 -6.75 -1.09 -20.99
N CYS A 521 -6.10 -0.46 -21.97
CA CYS A 521 -4.83 0.22 -21.81
C CYS A 521 -4.84 1.64 -22.38
N THR A 522 -4.08 2.54 -21.76
CA THR A 522 -3.81 3.88 -22.29
C THR A 522 -2.33 4.17 -22.35
N GLY A 523 -1.92 5.12 -23.20
CA GLY A 523 -0.54 5.61 -23.28
C GLY A 523 -0.34 6.98 -22.68
N SER A 524 0.84 7.54 -22.93
CA SER A 524 1.08 8.98 -22.79
C SER A 524 0.28 9.81 -23.80
N SER A 525 -0.15 9.19 -24.91
CA SER A 525 -1.08 9.76 -25.90
C SER A 525 -2.02 8.67 -26.45
N TYR A 526 -3.15 9.07 -27.03
CA TYR A 526 -4.17 8.16 -27.57
C TYR A 526 -3.84 7.57 -28.96
N ALA A 527 -2.80 8.03 -29.66
CA ALA A 527 -2.65 7.80 -31.10
C ALA A 527 -1.85 6.55 -31.52
N SER A 528 -1.19 5.87 -30.58
CA SER A 528 -0.36 4.69 -30.85
C SER A 528 -0.50 3.68 -29.71
N PRO A 529 -0.32 2.37 -29.97
CA PRO A 529 -0.22 1.38 -28.91
C PRO A 529 0.76 1.87 -27.84
N PRO A 530 0.33 1.88 -26.57
CA PRO A 530 1.05 2.61 -25.54
C PRO A 530 2.29 1.86 -25.07
N GLY A 531 2.24 0.53 -24.98
CA GLY A 531 3.37 -0.28 -24.57
C GLY A 531 4.18 -0.86 -25.72
N SER A 532 5.30 -1.46 -25.34
CA SER A 532 6.14 -2.31 -26.19
C SER A 532 6.11 -3.76 -25.69
N GLY A 533 6.66 -4.68 -26.48
CA GLY A 533 6.81 -6.09 -26.11
C GLY A 533 6.05 -7.03 -27.03
N SER A 534 5.87 -8.28 -26.60
CA SER A 534 5.42 -9.38 -27.48
C SER A 534 4.78 -10.52 -26.69
N HIS A 535 4.11 -11.42 -27.41
CA HIS A 535 3.47 -12.63 -26.87
C HIS A 535 2.42 -12.32 -25.79
N ASN A 536 1.65 -11.25 -25.97
CA ASN A 536 0.58 -10.88 -25.06
C ASN A 536 -0.79 -11.21 -25.67
N ILE A 537 -1.78 -11.33 -24.80
CA ILE A 537 -3.18 -11.47 -25.20
C ILE A 537 -4.05 -10.41 -24.51
N GLN A 538 -5.01 -9.85 -25.24
CA GLN A 538 -5.96 -8.84 -24.76
C GLN A 538 -7.40 -9.21 -25.08
N TRP A 539 -8.30 -8.95 -24.11
CA TRP A 539 -9.76 -9.12 -24.21
C TRP A 539 -10.47 -8.12 -23.26
N PRO A 540 -11.75 -7.74 -23.42
CA PRO A 540 -12.68 -8.05 -24.50
C PRO A 540 -12.27 -7.43 -25.84
N ASN A 541 -12.71 -8.07 -26.92
CA ASN A 541 -12.82 -7.40 -28.22
C ASN A 541 -14.26 -6.88 -28.37
N GLY A 542 -14.54 -5.60 -28.11
CA GLY A 542 -15.82 -5.03 -28.55
C GLY A 542 -16.10 -3.58 -28.15
N PRO A 543 -17.20 -2.97 -28.62
CA PRO A 543 -17.82 -3.08 -29.96
C PRO A 543 -17.30 -2.01 -30.95
N LYS A 544 -16.45 -1.10 -30.47
CA LYS A 544 -15.72 -0.07 -31.22
C LYS A 544 -14.30 -0.13 -30.69
N ASP A 545 -13.37 -0.48 -31.56
CA ASP A 545 -12.02 -0.98 -31.26
C ASP A 545 -11.40 -0.44 -29.96
N ASP A 546 -11.28 -1.32 -28.94
CA ASP A 546 -10.36 -1.13 -27.81
C ASP A 546 -8.95 -0.86 -28.39
N MET A 547 -8.10 -0.14 -27.68
CA MET A 547 -6.73 0.10 -28.13
C MET A 547 -5.85 -1.09 -27.78
N ASP A 548 -4.99 -1.51 -28.70
CA ASP A 548 -3.96 -2.50 -28.40
C ASP A 548 -3.04 -2.00 -27.29
N CYS A 549 -2.88 -2.76 -26.20
CA CYS A 549 -1.93 -2.44 -25.12
C CYS A 549 -0.48 -2.38 -25.62
N VAL A 550 -0.14 -3.24 -26.58
CA VAL A 550 1.13 -3.24 -27.31
C VAL A 550 0.86 -3.53 -28.79
N SER A 551 1.68 -3.00 -29.68
CA SER A 551 1.52 -3.26 -31.12
C SER A 551 1.52 -4.76 -31.44
N GLY A 552 0.52 -5.24 -32.19
CA GLY A 552 0.44 -6.63 -32.63
C GLY A 552 0.02 -7.62 -31.54
N ILE A 553 -0.59 -7.15 -30.46
CA ILE A 553 -1.13 -8.01 -29.38
C ILE A 553 -2.18 -8.99 -29.94
N THR A 554 -2.18 -10.23 -29.41
CA THR A 554 -3.20 -11.21 -29.78
C THR A 554 -4.54 -10.83 -29.16
N ARG A 555 -5.60 -10.84 -29.96
CA ARG A 555 -6.95 -10.46 -29.54
C ARG A 555 -7.87 -11.67 -29.49
N ALA A 556 -7.96 -12.30 -28.33
CA ALA A 556 -8.82 -13.46 -28.11
C ALA A 556 -9.21 -13.56 -26.63
N ASP A 557 -10.38 -14.15 -26.36
CA ASP A 557 -10.82 -14.41 -24.99
C ASP A 557 -9.84 -15.39 -24.34
N PRO A 558 -9.13 -15.01 -23.26
CA PRO A 558 -8.19 -15.90 -22.60
C PRO A 558 -8.89 -17.04 -21.86
N MET A 559 -10.22 -17.02 -21.72
CA MET A 559 -11.02 -18.02 -21.02
C MET A 559 -10.42 -18.33 -19.65
N ILE A 560 -10.24 -17.29 -18.83
CA ILE A 560 -9.61 -17.43 -17.52
C ILE A 560 -10.67 -17.68 -16.44
N GLY A 561 -10.35 -18.53 -15.47
CA GLY A 561 -11.19 -18.83 -14.32
C GLY A 561 -11.24 -17.68 -13.31
N MET A 562 -12.03 -17.90 -12.25
CA MET A 562 -12.02 -17.03 -11.08
C MET A 562 -10.70 -17.16 -10.32
N LEU A 563 -10.35 -16.11 -9.58
CA LEU A 563 -9.28 -16.16 -8.60
C LEU A 563 -9.61 -17.19 -7.51
N GLY A 564 -8.63 -18.01 -7.15
CA GLY A 564 -8.73 -18.94 -6.03
C GLY A 564 -7.40 -19.57 -5.66
N ASP A 565 -7.40 -20.36 -4.60
CA ASP A 565 -6.27 -21.19 -4.22
C ASP A 565 -6.13 -22.37 -5.20
N ASN A 566 -5.06 -22.33 -6.02
CA ASN A 566 -4.73 -23.38 -6.97
C ASN A 566 -3.34 -23.98 -6.67
N GLY A 567 -2.93 -23.94 -5.40
CA GLY A 567 -1.58 -24.25 -4.96
C GLY A 567 -0.61 -23.07 -5.12
N GLY A 568 0.56 -23.21 -4.51
CA GLY A 568 1.53 -22.13 -4.40
C GLY A 568 1.24 -21.18 -3.24
N PRO A 569 2.03 -20.09 -3.11
CA PRO A 569 1.96 -19.21 -1.95
C PRO A 569 0.88 -18.12 -2.05
N THR A 570 0.31 -17.87 -3.24
CA THR A 570 -0.72 -16.84 -3.46
C THR A 570 -1.81 -17.32 -4.42
N GLU A 571 -3.04 -16.80 -4.28
CA GLU A 571 -4.17 -17.17 -5.13
C GLU A 571 -3.89 -16.84 -6.61
N THR A 572 -4.28 -17.71 -7.54
CA THR A 572 -4.08 -17.53 -8.98
C THR A 572 -5.40 -17.66 -9.75
N ALA A 573 -5.41 -17.23 -11.02
CA ALA A 573 -6.52 -17.47 -11.95
C ALA A 573 -6.06 -18.42 -13.07
N LEU A 574 -6.65 -19.61 -13.14
CA LEU A 574 -6.24 -20.64 -14.10
C LEU A 574 -6.91 -20.46 -15.47
N PRO A 575 -6.22 -20.73 -16.58
CA PRO A 575 -6.86 -20.92 -17.88
C PRO A 575 -7.87 -22.08 -17.82
N GLN A 576 -9.05 -21.87 -18.42
CA GLN A 576 -10.09 -22.89 -18.55
C GLN A 576 -9.77 -23.86 -19.71
N ALA A 577 -10.44 -25.01 -19.73
CA ALA A 577 -10.34 -25.96 -20.84
C ALA A 577 -10.71 -25.30 -22.18
N GLY A 578 -9.86 -25.48 -23.19
CA GLY A 578 -10.03 -24.84 -24.51
C GLY A 578 -9.53 -23.40 -24.61
N SER A 579 -8.96 -22.85 -23.53
CA SER A 579 -8.33 -21.53 -23.55
C SER A 579 -7.24 -21.43 -24.62
N PRO A 580 -7.13 -20.29 -25.34
CA PRO A 580 -6.02 -20.06 -26.27
C PRO A 580 -4.66 -19.99 -25.55
N LEU A 581 -4.63 -19.81 -24.22
CA LEU A 581 -3.39 -19.81 -23.45
C LEU A 581 -2.69 -21.17 -23.46
N LEU A 582 -3.47 -22.25 -23.64
CA LEU A 582 -2.98 -23.62 -23.68
C LEU A 582 -2.18 -23.94 -24.96
N THR A 583 -2.14 -23.04 -25.95
CA THR A 583 -1.27 -23.22 -27.12
C THR A 583 0.20 -22.93 -26.82
N LYS A 584 0.51 -22.39 -25.63
CA LYS A 584 1.87 -22.09 -25.14
C LYS A 584 2.67 -21.27 -26.15
N SER A 585 2.32 -20.00 -26.32
CA SER A 585 3.01 -19.11 -27.25
C SER A 585 4.05 -18.20 -26.58
N GLY A 586 4.27 -18.32 -25.26
CA GLY A 586 5.21 -17.49 -24.52
C GLY A 586 6.65 -17.95 -24.76
N THR A 587 7.59 -17.00 -24.78
CA THR A 587 9.01 -17.30 -24.98
C THR A 587 9.88 -16.54 -24.00
N GLY A 588 11.04 -17.10 -23.63
CA GLY A 588 11.97 -16.44 -22.70
C GLY A 588 11.37 -16.28 -21.31
N CYS A 589 10.57 -17.28 -20.90
CA CYS A 589 9.80 -17.23 -19.67
C CYS A 589 10.71 -17.51 -18.45
N PRO A 590 10.31 -17.06 -17.25
CA PRO A 590 10.95 -17.49 -16.00
C PRO A 590 10.96 -19.01 -15.86
N THR A 591 11.84 -19.56 -15.02
CA THR A 591 11.95 -21.02 -14.87
C THR A 591 10.75 -21.65 -14.16
N VAL A 592 10.03 -20.88 -13.35
CA VAL A 592 8.83 -21.30 -12.61
C VAL A 592 7.69 -20.31 -12.81
N ASP A 593 6.46 -20.73 -12.52
CA ASP A 593 5.26 -19.90 -12.49
C ASP A 593 4.98 -19.31 -11.09
N GLN A 594 3.88 -18.58 -10.93
CA GLN A 594 3.47 -17.95 -9.66
C GLN A 594 3.39 -18.95 -8.49
N ARG A 595 3.10 -20.21 -8.78
CA ARG A 595 2.92 -21.26 -7.78
C ARG A 595 4.24 -21.96 -7.44
N GLY A 596 5.32 -21.62 -8.13
CA GLY A 596 6.59 -22.32 -8.06
C GLY A 596 6.68 -23.55 -8.98
N GLU A 597 5.70 -23.76 -9.86
CA GLU A 597 5.70 -24.91 -10.77
C GLU A 597 6.61 -24.65 -11.98
N PRO A 598 7.38 -25.66 -12.47
CA PRO A 598 8.26 -25.48 -13.63
C PRO A 598 7.52 -25.06 -14.90
N ARG A 599 8.12 -24.13 -15.67
CA ARG A 599 7.60 -23.72 -16.98
C ARG A 599 8.19 -24.55 -18.12
N SER A 600 7.40 -24.76 -19.17
CA SER A 600 7.89 -25.27 -20.46
C SER A 600 8.40 -24.15 -21.37
N GLU A 601 9.12 -24.50 -22.44
CA GLU A 601 9.53 -23.54 -23.49
C GLU A 601 9.13 -24.13 -24.85
N PRO A 602 8.22 -23.49 -25.61
CA PRO A 602 7.41 -22.31 -25.25
C PRO A 602 6.53 -22.49 -24.00
N CYS A 603 6.23 -21.40 -23.28
CA CYS A 603 5.46 -21.43 -22.03
C CYS A 603 4.01 -20.94 -22.19
N THR A 604 3.17 -21.21 -21.17
CA THR A 604 1.82 -20.65 -21.06
C THR A 604 1.91 -19.15 -20.76
N LEU A 605 1.11 -18.33 -21.46
CA LEU A 605 1.04 -16.90 -21.14
C LEU A 605 0.38 -16.68 -19.78
N GLY A 606 0.77 -15.60 -19.12
CA GLY A 606 0.27 -15.22 -17.80
C GLY A 606 1.04 -15.87 -16.66
N ALA A 607 0.51 -15.69 -15.45
CA ALA A 607 1.19 -16.01 -14.21
C ALA A 607 1.29 -17.50 -13.89
N VAL A 608 0.54 -18.35 -14.60
CA VAL A 608 0.46 -19.79 -14.32
C VAL A 608 0.83 -20.62 -15.54
N GLU A 609 1.61 -21.68 -15.32
CA GLU A 609 1.87 -22.71 -16.31
C GLU A 609 0.79 -23.78 -16.30
N MET A 610 0.29 -24.12 -17.49
CA MET A 610 -0.60 -25.26 -17.67
C MET A 610 0.14 -26.45 -18.31
N PRO A 611 -0.28 -27.70 -18.03
CA PRO A 611 0.33 -28.90 -18.63
C PRO A 611 0.40 -28.87 -20.16
#